data_AF-A0A1G3LL68-F1
#
_entry.id   AF-A0A1G3LL68-F1
#
_cell.length_a   1.000
_cell.length_b   1.000
_cell.length_c   1.000
_cell.angle_alpha   90.00
_cell.angle_beta   90.00
_cell.angle_gamma   90.00
#
_symmetry.space_group_name_H-M   'P 1'
#
loop_
_entity.id
_entity.type
_entity.pdbx_description
1 polymer ?
#
loop_
_entity_poly.entity_id
_entity_poly.type
_entity_poly.pdbx_seq_one_letter_code
_entity_poly.pdbx_strand_id
1 'polypeptide(L)'
;MISCRPFQGDEGFTLLETVIASLAFAAIGLVLVVMSSSVIRASSAAQAEARGAATAMLVDKAIREAVDSVSPPFWACAFKIDVSKGSCLIPYAGGIADAMVTISAKDSALSIGTAEKSVSLSGVELKSITSIGEDGEPLGISVTYTAYGKEYETRACFSSFPLGASDEP
;
A
#
# COMPACT_ATOMS: atom_id res chain seq x y z
N MET A 1 -26.97 -26.92 -82.85
CA MET A 1 -27.57 -25.91 -81.95
C MET A 1 -26.68 -25.82 -80.72
N ILE A 2 -25.74 -24.86 -80.69
CA ILE A 2 -24.77 -24.73 -79.61
C ILE A 2 -25.36 -23.74 -78.60
N SER A 3 -25.72 -24.27 -77.43
CA SER A 3 -26.21 -23.51 -76.29
C SER A 3 -25.04 -22.79 -75.61
N CYS A 4 -24.85 -21.52 -75.92
CA CYS A 4 -23.99 -20.64 -75.12
C CYS A 4 -24.76 -20.22 -73.86
N ARG A 5 -24.53 -20.90 -72.75
CA ARG A 5 -24.83 -20.32 -71.43
C ARG A 5 -23.78 -19.26 -71.13
N PRO A 6 -24.15 -18.05 -70.68
CA PRO A 6 -23.17 -17.11 -70.17
C PRO A 6 -22.49 -17.72 -68.93
N PHE A 7 -21.16 -17.62 -68.94
CA PHE A 7 -20.27 -17.92 -67.84
C PHE A 7 -20.66 -16.99 -66.67
N GLN A 8 -21.29 -17.52 -65.61
CA GLN A 8 -21.39 -16.85 -64.32
C GLN A 8 -20.01 -16.96 -63.65
N GLY A 9 -19.10 -16.13 -64.12
CA GLY A 9 -17.78 -15.94 -63.53
C GLY A 9 -17.82 -14.82 -62.51
N ASP A 10 -17.40 -15.17 -61.30
CA ASP A 10 -16.64 -14.36 -60.35
C ASP A 10 -17.41 -13.31 -59.53
N GLU A 11 -17.68 -13.71 -58.29
CA GLU A 11 -17.90 -12.88 -57.11
C GLU A 11 -16.68 -11.95 -56.88
N GLY A 12 -16.54 -10.91 -57.70
CA GLY A 12 -15.57 -9.85 -57.50
C GLY A 12 -16.12 -8.79 -56.55
N PHE A 13 -15.60 -8.74 -55.32
CA PHE A 13 -15.89 -7.65 -54.37
C PHE A 13 -15.67 -6.29 -55.05
N THR A 14 -16.68 -5.44 -55.04
CA THR A 14 -16.55 -4.09 -55.60
C THR A 14 -15.56 -3.27 -54.77
N LEU A 15 -14.78 -2.37 -55.40
CA LEU A 15 -13.82 -1.51 -54.69
C LEU A 15 -14.46 -0.75 -53.51
N LEU A 16 -15.75 -0.42 -53.64
CA LEU A 16 -16.54 0.21 -52.59
C LEU A 16 -16.74 -0.72 -51.38
N GLU A 17 -17.08 -2.00 -51.59
CA GLU A 17 -17.24 -2.97 -50.51
C GLU A 17 -15.93 -3.24 -49.78
N THR A 18 -14.80 -3.29 -50.49
CA THR A 18 -13.48 -3.46 -49.87
C THR A 18 -13.10 -2.25 -49.00
N VAL A 19 -13.46 -1.04 -49.42
CA VAL A 19 -13.25 0.19 -48.63
C VAL A 19 -14.16 0.20 -47.40
N ILE A 20 -15.43 -0.18 -47.54
CA ILE A 20 -16.38 -0.26 -46.42
C ILE A 20 -15.95 -1.34 -45.42
N ALA A 21 -15.52 -2.51 -45.91
CA ALA A 21 -15.02 -3.60 -45.07
C ALA A 21 -13.77 -3.18 -44.30
N SER A 22 -12.80 -2.53 -44.96
CA SER A 22 -11.58 -2.05 -44.27
C SER A 22 -11.87 -0.97 -43.23
N LEU A 23 -12.82 -0.06 -43.48
CA LEU A 23 -13.33 0.90 -42.50
C LEU A 23 -13.98 0.22 -41.30
N ALA A 24 -14.82 -0.80 -41.55
CA ALA A 24 -15.46 -1.57 -40.48
C ALA A 24 -14.41 -2.31 -39.63
N PHE A 25 -13.41 -2.94 -40.26
CA PHE A 25 -12.30 -3.59 -39.54
C PHE A 25 -11.46 -2.60 -38.75
N ALA A 26 -11.18 -1.41 -39.29
CA ALA A 26 -10.44 -0.36 -38.58
C ALA A 26 -11.23 0.14 -37.35
N ALA A 27 -12.54 0.35 -37.49
CA ALA A 27 -13.42 0.76 -36.39
C ALA A 27 -13.47 -0.32 -35.28
N ILE A 28 -13.62 -1.59 -35.65
CA ILE A 28 -13.59 -2.72 -34.71
C ILE A 28 -12.23 -2.80 -34.02
N GLY A 29 -11.12 -2.66 -34.78
CA GLY A 29 -9.77 -2.66 -34.25
C GLY A 29 -9.55 -1.54 -33.22
N LEU A 30 -10.05 -0.34 -33.50
CA LEU A 30 -9.95 0.80 -32.59
C LEU A 30 -10.74 0.56 -31.30
N VAL A 31 -11.96 0.02 -31.39
CA VAL A 31 -12.76 -0.35 -30.21
C VAL A 31 -12.05 -1.42 -29.38
N LEU A 32 -11.47 -2.45 -30.00
CA LEU A 32 -10.72 -3.49 -29.31
C LEU A 32 -9.48 -2.93 -28.60
N VAL A 33 -8.75 -2.01 -29.23
CA VAL A 33 -7.57 -1.36 -28.63
C VAL A 33 -7.96 -0.49 -27.44
N VAL A 34 -9.05 0.30 -27.55
CA VAL A 34 -9.55 1.14 -26.47
C VAL A 34 -10.00 0.28 -25.28
N MET A 35 -10.78 -0.78 -25.55
CA MET A 35 -11.24 -1.69 -24.50
C MET A 35 -10.08 -2.41 -23.82
N SER A 36 -9.11 -2.92 -24.58
CA SER A 36 -7.91 -3.56 -24.05
C SER A 36 -7.10 -2.60 -23.17
N SER A 37 -6.95 -1.34 -23.60
CA SER A 37 -6.24 -0.31 -22.83
C SER A 37 -6.93 -0.02 -21.49
N SER A 38 -8.27 0.07 -21.49
CA SER A 38 -9.05 0.26 -20.26
C SER A 38 -8.93 -0.93 -19.31
N VAL A 39 -8.99 -2.15 -19.82
CA VAL A 39 -8.84 -3.37 -19.01
C VAL A 39 -7.42 -3.47 -18.42
N ILE A 40 -6.38 -3.16 -19.21
CA ILE A 40 -4.99 -3.15 -18.72
C ILE A 40 -4.82 -2.11 -17.61
N ARG A 41 -5.38 -0.90 -17.77
CA ARG A 41 -5.33 0.15 -16.76
C ARG A 41 -6.10 -0.22 -15.49
N ALA A 42 -7.29 -0.81 -15.64
CA ALA A 42 -8.08 -1.27 -14.49
C ALA A 42 -7.36 -2.39 -13.73
N SER A 43 -6.77 -3.35 -14.45
CA SER A 43 -6.00 -4.43 -13.86
C SER A 43 -4.73 -3.94 -13.16
N SER A 44 -4.01 -2.97 -13.74
CA SER A 44 -2.81 -2.41 -13.12
C SER A 44 -3.14 -1.58 -11.89
N ALA A 45 -4.23 -0.82 -11.92
CA ALA A 45 -4.74 -0.08 -10.75
C ALA A 45 -5.14 -1.03 -9.62
N ALA A 46 -5.90 -2.09 -9.93
CA ALA A 46 -6.30 -3.10 -8.95
C ALA A 46 -5.09 -3.84 -8.34
N GLN A 47 -4.08 -4.15 -9.16
CA GLN A 47 -2.85 -4.77 -8.68
C GLN A 47 -2.05 -3.82 -7.75
N ALA A 48 -1.95 -2.54 -8.12
CA ALA A 48 -1.28 -1.54 -7.30
C ALA A 48 -2.00 -1.33 -5.96
N GLU A 49 -3.33 -1.32 -5.97
CA GLU A 49 -4.16 -1.21 -4.78
C GLU A 49 -4.03 -2.43 -3.87
N ALA A 50 -4.09 -3.65 -4.42
CA ALA A 50 -3.90 -4.88 -3.65
C ALA A 50 -2.51 -4.95 -3.01
N ARG A 51 -1.46 -4.54 -3.74
CA ARG A 51 -0.10 -4.44 -3.20
C ARG A 51 -0.01 -3.37 -2.11
N GLY A 52 -0.61 -2.21 -2.32
CA GLY A 52 -0.68 -1.14 -1.33
C GLY A 52 -1.33 -1.60 -0.03
N ALA A 53 -2.48 -2.27 -0.11
CA ALA A 53 -3.17 -2.81 1.05
C ALA A 53 -2.34 -3.89 1.77
N ALA A 54 -1.73 -4.82 1.03
CA ALA A 54 -0.87 -5.85 1.61
C ALA A 54 0.35 -5.24 2.33
N THR A 55 1.00 -4.25 1.72
CA THR A 55 2.10 -3.52 2.36
C THR A 55 1.63 -2.76 3.60
N ALA A 56 0.48 -2.09 3.54
CA ALA A 56 -0.09 -1.40 4.70
C ALA A 56 -0.36 -2.37 5.86
N MET A 57 -0.91 -3.56 5.60
CA MET A 57 -1.12 -4.58 6.63
C MET A 57 0.19 -5.09 7.24
N LEU A 58 1.24 -5.25 6.43
CA LEU A 58 2.56 -5.64 6.94
C LEU A 58 3.20 -4.56 7.81
N VAL A 59 3.06 -3.28 7.40
CA VAL A 59 3.52 -2.14 8.20
C VAL A 59 2.75 -2.08 9.52
N ASP A 60 1.43 -2.17 9.47
CA ASP A 60 0.58 -2.15 10.67
C ASP A 60 0.98 -3.25 11.66
N LYS A 61 1.12 -4.48 11.16
CA LYS A 61 1.57 -5.63 11.96
C LYS A 61 2.96 -5.38 12.56
N ALA A 62 3.93 -4.91 11.78
CA ALA A 62 5.29 -4.68 12.25
C ALA A 62 5.35 -3.59 13.33
N ILE A 63 4.57 -2.51 13.16
CA ILE A 63 4.46 -1.44 14.16
C ILE A 63 3.83 -1.98 15.44
N ARG A 64 2.70 -2.69 15.33
CA ARG A 64 2.01 -3.25 16.50
C ARG A 64 2.89 -4.24 17.25
N GLU A 65 3.56 -5.16 16.57
CA GLU A 65 4.48 -6.12 17.21
C GLU A 65 5.65 -5.40 17.92
N ALA A 66 6.21 -4.35 17.30
CA ALA A 66 7.29 -3.60 17.90
C ALA A 66 6.82 -2.82 19.14
N VAL A 67 5.67 -2.16 19.06
CA VAL A 67 5.08 -1.38 20.15
C VAL A 67 4.57 -2.28 21.29
N ASP A 68 4.02 -3.45 20.98
CA ASP A 68 3.55 -4.43 21.98
C ASP A 68 4.72 -4.94 22.86
N SER A 69 5.91 -5.04 22.27
CA SER A 69 7.12 -5.41 23.02
C SER A 69 7.55 -4.38 24.06
N VAL A 70 7.02 -3.16 24.02
CA VAL A 70 7.36 -2.11 24.98
C VAL A 70 6.53 -2.26 26.24
N SER A 71 7.21 -2.59 27.35
CA SER A 71 6.57 -2.81 28.65
C SER A 71 7.25 -1.98 29.73
N PRO A 72 6.94 -0.67 29.82
CA PRO A 72 7.48 0.18 30.88
C PRO A 72 6.99 -0.32 32.25
N PRO A 73 7.85 -0.35 33.27
CA PRO A 73 7.46 -0.75 34.61
C PRO A 73 6.62 0.34 35.28
N PHE A 74 5.74 -0.04 36.21
CA PHE A 74 4.77 0.87 36.84
C PHE A 74 5.40 2.06 37.59
N TRP A 75 6.67 1.95 38.01
CA TRP A 75 7.41 3.01 38.70
C TRP A 75 8.15 3.96 37.76
N ALA A 76 8.13 3.72 36.45
CA ALA A 76 8.74 4.62 35.46
C ALA A 76 7.81 5.81 35.19
N CYS A 77 7.60 6.67 36.20
CA CYS A 77 6.73 7.85 36.15
C CYS A 77 7.17 8.94 35.15
N ALA A 78 8.28 8.72 34.41
CA ALA A 78 8.85 9.67 33.46
C ALA A 78 9.25 8.96 32.14
N PHE A 79 8.46 7.97 31.73
CA PHE A 79 8.58 7.37 30.40
C PHE A 79 8.35 8.44 29.33
N LYS A 80 9.32 8.62 28.44
CA LYS A 80 9.25 9.58 27.34
C LYS A 80 9.67 8.89 26.06
N ILE A 81 8.91 9.17 25.00
CA ILE A 81 9.24 8.78 23.64
C ILE A 81 10.05 9.92 23.03
N ASP A 82 11.19 9.60 22.44
CA ASP A 82 11.94 10.57 21.65
C ASP A 82 11.45 10.51 20.20
N VAL A 83 10.62 11.50 19.84
CA VAL A 83 10.14 11.68 18.48
C VAL A 83 10.97 12.78 17.82
N SER A 84 11.87 12.36 16.94
CA SER A 84 12.64 13.26 16.09
C SER A 84 12.08 13.26 14.66
N LYS A 85 12.46 14.25 13.83
CA LYS A 85 11.99 14.35 12.44
C LYS A 85 12.44 13.11 11.64
N GLY A 86 11.53 12.14 11.48
CA GLY A 86 11.75 10.93 10.70
C GLY A 86 12.29 9.73 11.48
N SER A 87 12.43 9.83 12.81
CA SER A 87 12.70 8.65 13.64
C SER A 87 12.10 8.76 15.04
N CYS A 88 11.68 7.63 15.58
CA CYS A 88 11.10 7.50 16.91
C CYS A 88 11.87 6.43 17.68
N LEU A 89 12.29 6.78 18.89
CA LEU A 89 12.95 5.89 19.83
C LEU A 89 12.06 5.70 21.05
N ILE A 90 11.74 4.44 21.34
CA ILE A 90 10.86 4.06 22.42
C ILE A 90 11.63 3.12 23.37
N PRO A 91 11.87 3.51 24.63
CA PRO A 91 12.58 2.67 25.59
C PRO A 91 11.72 1.52 26.10
N TYR A 92 12.31 0.63 26.90
CA TYR A 92 11.66 -0.52 27.54
C TYR A 92 11.20 -1.63 26.58
N ALA A 93 11.94 -1.83 25.48
CA ALA A 93 11.73 -3.01 24.64
C ALA A 93 11.98 -4.29 25.45
N GLY A 94 11.01 -5.20 25.47
CA GLY A 94 11.03 -6.40 26.32
C GLY A 94 11.06 -6.11 27.82
N GLY A 95 10.70 -4.90 28.25
CA GLY A 95 10.77 -4.45 29.65
C GLY A 95 12.17 -4.05 30.13
N ILE A 96 13.17 -3.97 29.25
CA ILE A 96 14.56 -3.60 29.59
C ILE A 96 14.77 -2.10 29.31
N ALA A 97 15.16 -1.32 30.32
CA ALA A 97 15.25 0.14 30.24
C ALA A 97 16.10 0.66 29.07
N ASP A 98 17.26 0.05 28.83
CA ASP A 98 18.21 0.47 27.78
C ASP A 98 17.88 -0.13 26.40
N ALA A 99 16.93 -1.07 26.32
CA ALA A 99 16.52 -1.66 25.06
C ALA A 99 15.49 -0.76 24.38
N MET A 100 15.80 -0.36 23.15
CA MET A 100 15.02 0.62 22.40
C MET A 100 14.34 -0.03 21.19
N VAL A 101 13.07 0.27 21.00
CA VAL A 101 12.41 0.13 19.70
C VAL A 101 12.69 1.38 18.89
N THR A 102 13.14 1.19 17.66
CA THR A 102 13.41 2.25 16.69
C THR A 102 12.44 2.11 15.52
N ILE A 103 11.78 3.21 15.19
CA ILE A 103 11.00 3.37 13.96
C ILE A 103 11.64 4.51 13.19
N SER A 104 12.20 4.25 12.02
CA SER A 104 12.89 5.28 11.24
C SER A 104 12.71 5.10 9.74
N ALA A 105 12.79 6.21 9.01
CA ALA A 105 12.91 6.16 7.55
C ALA A 105 14.39 6.13 7.15
N LYS A 106 14.80 5.10 6.43
CA LYS A 106 16.15 4.97 5.89
C LYS A 106 16.07 4.51 4.44
N ASP A 107 16.78 5.20 3.54
CA ASP A 107 16.94 4.80 2.13
C ASP A 107 15.61 4.48 1.40
N SER A 108 14.55 5.28 1.64
CA SER A 108 13.19 5.07 1.09
C SER A 108 12.48 3.79 1.57
N ALA A 109 12.90 3.28 2.73
CA ALA A 109 12.25 2.19 3.43
C ALA A 109 11.92 2.60 4.87
N LEU A 110 10.81 2.05 5.39
CA LEU A 110 10.46 2.14 6.80
C LEU A 110 11.18 1.01 7.54
N SER A 111 12.05 1.35 8.47
CA SER A 111 12.76 0.41 9.35
C SER A 111 12.10 0.42 10.72
N ILE A 112 11.67 -0.75 11.18
CA ILE A 112 11.05 -0.94 12.49
C ILE A 112 11.76 -2.09 13.20
N GLY A 113 12.16 -1.88 14.45
CA GLY A 113 12.66 -2.99 15.27
C GLY A 113 13.53 -2.56 16.44
N THR A 114 14.21 -3.54 17.02
CA THR A 114 15.18 -3.38 18.11
C THR A 114 16.60 -3.58 17.58
N ALA A 115 17.60 -3.47 18.46
CA ALA A 115 18.98 -3.79 18.12
C ALA A 115 19.18 -5.25 17.63
N GLU A 116 18.32 -6.19 18.08
CA GLU A 116 18.44 -7.62 17.77
C GLU A 116 17.64 -8.04 16.54
N LYS A 117 16.48 -7.41 16.32
CA LYS A 117 15.57 -7.75 15.24
C LYS A 117 15.03 -6.48 14.59
N SER A 118 15.31 -6.33 13.29
CA SER A 118 14.77 -5.24 12.49
C SER A 118 14.06 -5.76 11.24
N VAL A 119 12.99 -5.08 10.86
CA VAL A 119 12.25 -5.29 9.62
C VAL A 119 12.35 -4.00 8.82
N SER A 120 12.75 -4.14 7.55
CA SER A 120 12.78 -3.02 6.61
C SER A 120 11.73 -3.25 5.53
N LEU A 121 10.83 -2.28 5.38
CA LEU A 121 9.72 -2.31 4.44
C LEU A 121 9.96 -1.26 3.36
N SER A 122 10.37 -1.71 2.17
CA SER A 122 10.64 -0.85 1.02
C SER A 122 9.35 -0.31 0.39
N GLY A 123 9.43 0.86 -0.25
CA GLY A 123 8.28 1.47 -0.93
C GLY A 123 7.27 2.09 0.04
N VAL A 124 7.72 2.40 1.26
CA VAL A 124 6.95 3.05 2.31
C VAL A 124 7.65 4.35 2.68
N GLU A 125 6.94 5.46 2.56
CA GLU A 125 7.41 6.78 2.97
C GLU A 125 6.81 7.16 4.31
N LEU A 126 7.65 7.35 5.32
CA LEU A 126 7.21 7.86 6.61
C LEU A 126 6.85 9.36 6.48
N LYS A 127 5.63 9.74 6.91
CA LYS A 127 5.19 11.14 6.93
C LYS A 127 5.36 11.77 8.31
N SER A 128 4.81 11.12 9.33
CA SER A 128 4.86 11.60 10.71
C SER A 128 4.78 10.46 11.70
N ILE A 129 5.38 10.69 12.87
CA ILE A 129 5.19 9.87 14.06
C ILE A 129 4.73 10.83 15.15
N THR A 130 3.68 10.48 15.87
CA THR A 130 3.17 11.23 17.01
C THR A 130 2.99 10.30 18.20
N SER A 131 3.25 10.79 19.41
CA SER A 131 2.93 10.04 20.63
C SER A 131 1.43 10.16 20.93
N ILE A 132 0.79 9.04 21.25
CA ILE A 132 -0.56 9.01 21.81
C ILE A 132 -0.39 9.01 23.33
N GLY A 133 -1.12 9.86 24.05
CA GLY A 133 -1.00 9.95 25.50
C GLY A 133 -2.14 10.72 26.16
N GLU A 134 -2.30 10.51 27.47
CA GLU A 134 -3.20 11.26 28.36
C GLU A 134 -2.34 11.93 29.45
N ASP A 135 -2.70 13.16 29.84
CA ASP A 135 -2.04 13.91 30.92
C ASP A 135 -0.50 14.03 30.83
N GLY A 136 0.05 13.91 29.63
CA GLY A 136 1.49 13.98 29.37
C GLY A 136 2.23 12.63 29.44
N GLU A 137 1.53 11.53 29.72
CA GLU A 137 2.07 10.18 29.70
C GLU A 137 1.88 9.52 28.33
N PRO A 138 2.94 8.98 27.70
CA PRO A 138 2.79 8.29 26.42
C PRO A 138 2.17 6.90 26.62
N LEU A 139 0.99 6.70 26.04
CA LEU A 139 0.25 5.43 26.00
C LEU A 139 0.50 4.64 24.71
N GLY A 140 1.03 5.29 23.68
CA GLY A 140 1.29 4.66 22.39
C GLY A 140 1.89 5.60 21.36
N ILE A 141 1.82 5.18 20.10
CA ILE A 141 2.23 5.96 18.94
C ILE A 141 1.19 5.90 17.82
N SER A 142 1.09 6.97 17.06
CA SER A 142 0.49 6.99 15.74
C SER A 142 1.59 7.21 14.70
N VAL A 143 1.56 6.41 13.64
CA VAL A 143 2.51 6.46 12.54
C VAL A 143 1.73 6.66 11.25
N THR A 144 1.95 7.79 10.59
CA THR A 144 1.38 8.12 9.28
C THR A 144 2.43 7.85 8.22
N TYR A 145 2.05 7.09 7.18
CA TYR A 145 2.95 6.72 6.10
C TYR A 145 2.22 6.63 4.77
N THR A 146 2.96 6.73 3.67
CA THR A 146 2.46 6.53 2.32
C THR A 146 3.00 5.22 1.75
N ALA A 147 2.12 4.39 1.21
CA ALA A 147 2.48 3.17 0.48
C ALA A 147 1.72 3.15 -0.86
N TYR A 148 2.43 2.97 -1.97
CA TYR A 148 1.86 2.96 -3.33
C TYR A 148 0.98 4.20 -3.63
N GLY A 149 1.39 5.37 -3.14
CA GLY A 149 0.69 6.64 -3.39
C GLY A 149 -0.58 6.88 -2.58
N LYS A 150 -0.93 5.98 -1.65
CA LYS A 150 -2.01 6.18 -0.68
C LYS A 150 -1.44 6.37 0.72
N GLU A 151 -2.06 7.26 1.49
CA GLU A 151 -1.73 7.52 2.88
C GLU A 151 -2.49 6.56 3.81
N TYR A 152 -1.79 6.09 4.84
CA TYR A 152 -2.29 5.19 5.87
C TYR A 152 -1.85 5.70 7.25
N GLU A 153 -2.65 5.39 8.27
CA GLU A 153 -2.33 5.67 9.66
C GLU A 153 -2.42 4.35 10.46
N THR A 154 -1.36 4.04 11.20
CA THR A 154 -1.36 2.95 12.19
C THR A 154 -1.25 3.55 13.58
N ARG A 155 -2.19 3.19 14.44
CA ARG A 155 -2.18 3.51 15.88
C ARG A 155 -1.90 2.25 16.68
N ALA A 156 -0.94 2.33 17.58
CA ALA A 156 -0.57 1.22 18.46
C ALA A 156 -0.30 1.72 19.88
N CYS A 157 -0.87 1.04 20.87
CA CYS A 157 -0.67 1.32 22.29
C CYS A 157 0.32 0.32 22.89
N PHE A 158 1.03 0.75 23.94
CA PHE A 158 1.94 -0.12 24.68
C PHE A 158 1.15 -1.18 25.45
N SER A 159 1.73 -2.38 25.57
CA SER A 159 1.07 -3.53 26.22
C SER A 159 0.69 -3.26 27.68
N SER A 160 1.41 -2.36 28.36
CA SER A 160 1.12 -1.93 29.73
C SER A 160 -0.16 -1.08 29.87
N PHE A 161 -0.73 -0.58 28.76
CA PHE A 161 -1.87 0.35 28.77
C PHE A 161 -2.94 -0.11 27.75
N PRO A 162 -3.84 -1.03 28.15
CA PRO A 162 -4.95 -1.39 27.28
C PRO A 162 -5.88 -0.18 27.10
N LEU A 163 -6.16 0.17 25.84
CA LEU A 163 -7.31 1.02 25.54
C LEU A 163 -8.57 0.32 26.06
N GLY A 164 -9.31 0.97 26.96
CA GLY A 164 -10.72 0.66 27.08
C GLY A 164 -11.32 0.82 25.69
N ALA A 165 -11.89 -0.26 25.15
CA ALA A 165 -12.35 -0.35 23.77
C ALA A 165 -13.11 0.91 23.32
N SER A 166 -12.45 1.74 22.51
CA SER A 166 -13.09 2.74 21.66
C SER A 166 -12.63 2.49 20.22
N ASP A 167 -12.82 1.26 19.76
CA ASP A 167 -13.02 0.99 18.35
C ASP A 167 -14.41 1.50 18.01
N GLU A 168 -14.53 2.78 17.65
CA GLU A 168 -15.58 3.19 16.72
C GLU A 168 -14.93 3.57 15.38
N PRO A 169 -15.45 3.02 14.27
CA PRO A 169 -14.91 3.19 12.92
C PRO A 169 -15.04 4.62 12.37
#